data_AF-A0AAF0JB41-F1
#
_entry.id   AF-A0AAF0JB41-F1
#
_cell.length_a   1.000
_cell.length_b   1.000
_cell.length_c   1.000
_cell.angle_alpha   90.00
_cell.angle_beta   90.00
_cell.angle_gamma   90.00
#
_symmetry.space_group_name_H-M   'P 1'
#
loop_
_entity.id
_entity.type
_entity.pdbx_description
1 polymer ?
#
loop_
_entity_poly.entity_id
_entity_poly.type
_entity_poly.pdbx_seq_one_letter_code
_entity_poly.pdbx_strand_id
1 'polypeptide(L)'
;MAQTVGAIDPSTVPGGSGGYEIHQKLRTKTVRLLKKEKYNEAIDILYNGSVSLLDMNEQGSGCDLAVYLLEVYGLAKTPVDDTSRDRLTTILGKTTAEFWRKKVILAAVKWSTTSSRPLGDAKLRLFIAELLVKDKQYFAAETHFIAACAQDTAGVPAFAAMLKHWNEVYSATMAKRDPHAPSADSVARVLAGTFALRGAIPLLIAKAPDAAHELLSTYIKQVTENNDALLLPVKPNPKEYQSPANGIASFSTKIYATANPTLNFVQNIVALACDAHHRSGPVADEIKAAWQHLIRQYMQESGTSGVDAYLYEFLSQISSIYFGMAPQRRNMDMLSSMFSNIMGGGAPAAGESAEPAVSIKQLPKPADADESDAAPAAPPASEADQLMDDEMD
;
A
#
# COMPACT_ATOMS: atom_id res chain seq x y z
N MET A 1 -19.93 36.50 1.66
CA MET A 1 -20.90 36.38 2.77
C MET A 1 -21.15 34.90 2.98
N ALA A 2 -20.50 34.30 3.98
CA ALA A 2 -20.62 32.88 4.30
C ALA A 2 -21.79 32.70 5.28
N GLN A 3 -22.81 31.95 4.88
CA GLN A 3 -23.84 31.48 5.81
C GLN A 3 -23.26 30.30 6.59
N THR A 4 -22.92 30.55 7.84
CA THR A 4 -22.65 29.55 8.87
C THR A 4 -23.94 28.75 9.10
N VAL A 5 -24.02 27.54 8.54
CA VAL A 5 -25.09 26.61 8.87
C VAL A 5 -24.81 26.08 10.28
N GLY A 6 -25.75 26.33 11.19
CA GLY A 6 -25.57 26.22 12.63
C GLY A 6 -25.16 24.83 13.12
N ALA A 7 -24.28 24.82 14.12
CA ALA A 7 -24.02 23.66 14.96
C ALA A 7 -25.35 23.08 15.48
N ILE A 8 -25.51 21.77 15.40
CA ILE A 8 -26.66 21.09 15.99
C ILE A 8 -26.53 21.26 17.50
N ASP A 9 -27.41 22.07 18.09
CA ASP A 9 -27.48 22.28 19.53
C ASP A 9 -27.89 20.96 20.21
N PRO A 10 -27.00 20.34 21.01
CA PRO A 10 -27.27 19.07 21.69
C PRO A 10 -28.49 19.13 22.61
N SER A 11 -28.89 20.32 23.05
CA SER A 11 -30.05 20.53 23.94
C SER A 11 -31.41 20.49 23.23
N THR A 12 -31.44 20.59 21.89
CA THR A 12 -32.69 20.57 21.09
C THR A 12 -33.27 19.17 20.89
N VAL A 13 -32.61 18.14 21.43
CA VAL A 13 -32.95 16.75 21.21
C VAL A 13 -33.43 16.09 22.52
N PRO A 14 -34.74 15.78 22.68
CA PRO A 14 -35.28 15.29 23.96
C PRO A 14 -34.64 13.98 24.43
N GLY A 15 -34.09 13.93 25.65
CA GLY A 15 -33.59 12.72 26.33
C GLY A 15 -32.05 12.59 26.39
N GLY A 16 -31.44 13.09 27.47
CA GLY A 16 -30.06 12.85 27.90
C GLY A 16 -28.90 13.38 27.01
N SER A 17 -27.80 13.74 27.67
CA SER A 17 -26.62 14.42 27.10
C SER A 17 -25.48 13.46 26.72
N GLY A 18 -25.73 12.16 26.68
CA GLY A 18 -24.70 11.14 26.41
C GLY A 18 -24.46 10.91 24.91
N GLY A 19 -23.22 10.62 24.53
CA GLY A 19 -22.84 10.34 23.14
C GLY A 19 -23.66 9.22 22.48
N TYR A 20 -23.97 8.17 23.24
CA TYR A 20 -24.82 7.06 22.79
C TYR A 20 -26.25 7.50 22.43
N GLU A 21 -26.86 8.37 23.23
CA GLU A 21 -28.23 8.83 22.98
C GLU A 21 -28.29 9.73 21.73
N ILE A 22 -27.32 10.63 21.58
CA ILE A 22 -27.15 11.45 20.37
C ILE A 22 -27.02 10.52 19.15
N HIS A 23 -26.17 9.50 19.23
CA HIS A 23 -25.95 8.52 18.17
C HIS A 23 -27.25 7.80 17.76
N GLN A 24 -28.01 7.25 18.70
CA GLN A 24 -29.26 6.53 18.38
C GLN A 24 -30.31 7.44 17.75
N LYS A 25 -30.43 8.68 18.23
CA LYS A 25 -31.38 9.65 17.69
C LYS A 25 -31.01 10.09 16.28
N LEU A 26 -29.72 10.31 16.01
CA LEU A 26 -29.23 10.62 14.66
C LEU A 26 -29.54 9.47 13.69
N ARG A 27 -29.24 8.21 14.06
CA ARG A 27 -29.60 7.03 13.23
C ARG A 27 -31.10 6.96 12.94
N THR A 28 -31.93 7.14 13.97
CA THR A 28 -33.40 7.12 13.81
C THR A 28 -33.90 8.22 12.89
N LYS A 29 -33.34 9.44 13.01
CA LYS A 29 -33.68 10.58 12.15
C LYS A 29 -33.26 10.31 10.70
N THR A 30 -32.06 9.77 10.48
CA THR A 30 -31.57 9.38 9.14
C THR A 30 -32.51 8.37 8.48
N VAL A 31 -32.93 7.30 9.17
CA VAL A 31 -33.87 6.31 8.61
C VAL A 31 -35.18 6.98 8.14
N ARG A 32 -35.71 7.93 8.92
CA ARG A 32 -36.93 8.67 8.55
C ARG A 32 -36.71 9.56 7.32
N LEU A 33 -35.52 10.12 7.14
CA LEU A 33 -35.18 10.93 5.97
C LEU A 33 -34.97 10.07 4.72
N LEU A 34 -34.33 8.91 4.86
CA LEU A 34 -34.16 7.95 3.76
C LEU A 34 -35.50 7.43 3.23
N LYS A 35 -36.48 7.16 4.12
CA LYS A 35 -37.85 6.80 3.72
C LYS A 35 -38.57 7.89 2.92
N LYS A 36 -38.12 9.15 3.05
CA LYS A 36 -38.64 10.31 2.31
C LYS A 36 -37.73 10.71 1.15
N GLU A 37 -36.71 9.91 0.84
CA GLU A 37 -35.69 10.16 -0.19
C GLU A 37 -34.96 11.51 -0.03
N LYS A 38 -34.90 12.03 1.20
CA LYS A 38 -34.22 13.28 1.55
C LYS A 38 -32.73 13.02 1.80
N TYR A 39 -32.01 12.60 0.76
CA TYR A 39 -30.62 12.17 0.87
C TYR A 39 -29.66 13.27 1.33
N ASN A 40 -29.80 14.50 0.81
CA ASN A 40 -28.92 15.61 1.19
C ASN A 40 -29.04 15.96 2.68
N GLU A 41 -30.27 16.01 3.20
CA GLU A 41 -30.51 16.25 4.63
C GLU A 41 -29.94 15.11 5.50
N ALA A 42 -30.07 13.86 5.04
CA ALA A 42 -29.50 12.71 5.72
C ALA A 42 -27.96 12.77 5.78
N ILE A 43 -27.33 13.13 4.66
CA ILE A 43 -25.88 13.34 4.55
C ILE A 43 -25.41 14.39 5.54
N ASP A 44 -26.05 15.56 5.58
CA ASP A 44 -25.62 16.65 6.46
C ASP A 44 -25.79 16.28 7.94
N ILE A 45 -26.86 15.58 8.30
CA ILE A 45 -27.09 15.11 9.67
C ILE A 45 -26.04 14.07 10.09
N LEU A 46 -25.73 13.12 9.22
CA LEU A 46 -24.74 12.09 9.51
C LEU A 46 -23.33 12.68 9.61
N TYR A 47 -22.96 13.58 8.70
CA TYR A 47 -21.67 14.26 8.73
C TYR A 47 -21.50 15.11 10.00
N ASN A 48 -22.43 16.03 10.26
CA ASN A 48 -22.35 16.90 11.44
C ASN A 48 -22.43 16.09 12.74
N GLY A 49 -23.26 15.05 12.77
CA GLY A 49 -23.36 14.14 13.89
C GLY A 49 -22.07 13.35 14.16
N SER A 50 -21.44 12.84 13.10
CA SER A 50 -20.15 12.14 13.18
C SER A 50 -19.07 13.06 13.74
N VAL A 51 -18.93 14.27 13.20
CA VAL A 51 -17.97 15.27 13.68
C VAL A 51 -18.22 15.63 15.15
N SER A 52 -19.47 15.93 15.52
CA SER A 52 -19.81 16.28 16.90
C SER A 52 -19.48 15.17 17.90
N LEU A 53 -19.76 13.91 17.55
CA LEU A 53 -19.43 12.78 18.42
C LEU A 53 -17.92 12.56 18.53
N LEU A 54 -17.18 12.74 17.43
CA LEU A 54 -15.71 12.68 17.46
C LEU A 54 -15.11 13.79 18.34
N ASP A 55 -15.68 15.00 18.31
CA ASP A 55 -15.28 16.12 19.16
C ASP A 55 -15.60 15.87 20.65
N MET A 56 -16.60 15.04 20.94
CA MET A 56 -16.92 14.52 22.29
C MET A 56 -16.04 13.32 22.69
N ASN A 57 -15.08 12.92 21.84
CA ASN A 57 -14.25 11.72 22.00
C ASN A 57 -15.03 10.38 21.97
N GLU A 58 -16.25 10.39 21.43
CA GLU A 58 -17.10 9.21 21.23
C GLU A 58 -16.74 8.50 19.91
N GLN A 59 -15.51 7.99 19.86
CA GLN A 59 -14.87 7.48 18.64
C GLN A 59 -15.70 6.40 17.92
N GLY A 60 -16.27 5.45 18.68
CA GLY A 60 -17.08 4.37 18.11
C GLY A 60 -18.36 4.87 17.45
N SER A 61 -19.12 5.71 18.15
CA SER A 61 -20.36 6.28 17.63
C SER A 61 -20.13 7.24 16.47
N GLY A 62 -19.11 8.10 16.55
CA GLY A 62 -18.75 9.02 15.47
C GLY A 62 -18.36 8.26 14.20
N CYS A 63 -17.56 7.20 14.33
CA CYS A 63 -17.14 6.38 13.18
C CYS A 63 -18.26 5.49 12.61
N ASP A 64 -19.17 4.99 13.46
CA ASP A 64 -20.36 4.29 12.98
C ASP A 64 -21.23 5.21 12.10
N LEU A 65 -21.44 6.46 12.52
CA LEU A 65 -22.15 7.45 11.69
C LEU A 65 -21.40 7.78 10.39
N ALA A 66 -20.06 7.78 10.40
CA ALA A 66 -19.27 7.98 9.19
C ALA A 66 -19.39 6.81 8.20
N VAL A 67 -19.43 5.57 8.70
CA VAL A 67 -19.71 4.41 7.85
C VAL A 67 -21.14 4.48 7.29
N TYR A 68 -22.11 4.87 8.12
CA TYR A 68 -23.48 5.05 7.66
C TYR A 68 -23.62 6.18 6.62
N LEU A 69 -22.84 7.27 6.77
CA LEU A 69 -22.74 8.34 5.77
C LEU A 69 -22.32 7.79 4.40
N LEU A 70 -21.33 6.91 4.36
CA LEU A 70 -20.83 6.30 3.12
C LEU A 70 -21.83 5.31 2.49
N GLU A 71 -22.63 4.62 3.30
CA GLU A 71 -23.77 3.84 2.79
C GLU A 71 -24.81 4.74 2.13
N VAL A 72 -25.13 5.88 2.76
CA VAL A 72 -26.05 6.88 2.18
C VAL A 72 -25.46 7.50 0.91
N TYR A 73 -24.15 7.74 0.83
CA TYR A 73 -23.50 8.14 -0.42
C TYR A 73 -23.71 7.12 -1.54
N GLY A 74 -23.58 5.82 -1.23
CA GLY A 74 -23.84 4.74 -2.18
C GLY A 74 -25.29 4.76 -2.68
N LEU A 75 -26.26 4.88 -1.77
CA LEU A 75 -27.69 4.95 -2.10
C LEU A 75 -28.03 6.20 -2.93
N ALA A 76 -27.50 7.35 -2.54
CA ALA A 76 -27.72 8.64 -3.19
C ALA A 76 -26.91 8.83 -4.48
N LYS A 77 -26.04 7.86 -4.81
CA LYS A 77 -25.07 7.94 -5.93
C LYS A 77 -24.24 9.23 -5.86
N THR A 78 -23.83 9.62 -4.65
CA THR A 78 -23.04 10.84 -4.43
C THR A 78 -21.70 10.73 -5.18
N PRO A 79 -21.37 11.70 -6.04
CA PRO A 79 -20.11 11.68 -6.78
C PRO A 79 -18.92 11.92 -5.85
N VAL A 80 -17.77 11.45 -6.29
CA VAL A 80 -16.48 11.81 -5.68
C VAL A 80 -16.10 13.21 -6.16
N ASP A 81 -16.24 14.21 -5.31
CA ASP A 81 -15.89 15.61 -5.55
C ASP A 81 -15.19 16.22 -4.33
N ASP A 82 -14.82 17.49 -4.40
CA ASP A 82 -14.13 18.17 -3.30
C ASP A 82 -15.00 18.22 -2.03
N THR A 83 -16.32 18.38 -2.14
CA THR A 83 -17.22 18.47 -0.98
C THR A 83 -17.38 17.12 -0.29
N SER A 84 -17.63 16.05 -1.05
CA SER A 84 -17.77 14.71 -0.49
C SER A 84 -16.46 14.20 0.10
N ARG A 85 -15.32 14.56 -0.52
CA ARG A 85 -13.97 14.29 0.02
C ARG A 85 -13.69 15.05 1.31
N ASP A 86 -13.96 16.35 1.36
CA ASP A 86 -13.66 17.19 2.53
C ASP A 86 -14.39 16.73 3.80
N ARG A 87 -15.63 16.23 3.64
CA ARG A 87 -16.35 15.60 4.75
C ARG A 87 -15.61 14.37 5.29
N LEU A 88 -15.10 13.52 4.41
CA LEU A 88 -14.38 12.30 4.80
C LEU A 88 -13.01 12.59 5.40
N THR A 89 -12.25 13.53 4.85
CA THR A 89 -10.95 13.92 5.39
C THR A 89 -11.09 14.58 6.77
N THR A 90 -12.15 15.38 6.97
CA THR A 90 -12.48 15.97 8.28
C THR A 90 -12.77 14.89 9.33
N ILE A 91 -13.62 13.92 9.00
CA ILE A 91 -13.95 12.80 9.88
C ILE A 91 -12.69 11.99 10.22
N LEU A 92 -11.95 11.55 9.19
CA LEU A 92 -10.75 10.73 9.35
C LEU A 92 -9.66 11.44 10.17
N GLY A 93 -9.49 12.75 9.97
CA GLY A 93 -8.54 13.56 10.75
C GLY A 93 -8.90 13.66 12.24
N LYS A 94 -10.18 13.49 12.61
CA LYS A 94 -10.66 13.49 14.00
C LYS A 94 -10.73 12.08 14.61
N THR A 95 -10.65 11.02 13.80
CA THR A 95 -10.67 9.65 14.30
C THR A 95 -9.31 9.28 14.88
N THR A 96 -9.15 9.17 16.19
CA THR A 96 -7.85 8.85 16.83
C THR A 96 -7.66 7.36 17.10
N ALA A 97 -8.75 6.60 17.26
CA ALA A 97 -8.69 5.17 17.54
C ALA A 97 -8.40 4.34 16.28
N GLU A 98 -7.28 3.61 16.26
CA GLU A 98 -6.80 2.83 15.11
C GLU A 98 -7.87 1.89 14.53
N PHE A 99 -8.51 1.09 15.38
CA PHE A 99 -9.55 0.15 14.98
C PHE A 99 -10.70 0.84 14.22
N TRP A 100 -11.17 1.98 14.74
CA TRP A 100 -12.26 2.73 14.14
C TRP A 100 -11.81 3.46 12.87
N ARG A 101 -10.60 4.03 12.87
CA ARG A 101 -10.01 4.66 11.67
C ARG A 101 -9.92 3.68 10.52
N LYS A 102 -9.45 2.45 10.79
CA LYS A 102 -9.38 1.37 9.78
C LYS A 102 -10.74 1.04 9.18
N LYS A 103 -11.81 1.01 9.98
CA LYS A 103 -13.18 0.80 9.49
C LYS A 103 -13.64 1.91 8.56
N VAL A 104 -13.43 3.17 8.94
CA VAL A 104 -13.83 4.33 8.11
C VAL A 104 -13.01 4.37 6.82
N ILE A 105 -11.69 4.10 6.88
CA ILE A 105 -10.82 3.99 5.70
C ILE A 105 -11.35 2.93 4.74
N LEU A 106 -11.68 1.73 5.22
CA LEU A 106 -12.17 0.64 4.37
C LEU A 106 -13.47 1.04 3.65
N ALA A 107 -14.41 1.64 4.38
CA ALA A 107 -15.67 2.11 3.82
C ALA A 107 -15.45 3.24 2.80
N ALA A 108 -14.58 4.20 3.11
CA ALA A 108 -14.28 5.35 2.25
C ALA A 108 -13.59 4.92 0.95
N VAL A 109 -12.61 4.01 1.05
CA VAL A 109 -11.96 3.40 -0.10
C VAL A 109 -12.98 2.67 -0.96
N LYS A 110 -13.80 1.78 -0.35
CA LYS A 110 -14.82 1.01 -1.08
C LYS A 110 -15.76 1.93 -1.85
N TRP A 111 -16.29 2.96 -1.20
CA TRP A 111 -17.13 3.97 -1.86
C TRP A 111 -16.39 4.63 -3.02
N SER A 112 -15.17 5.14 -2.78
CA SER A 112 -14.42 5.83 -3.83
C SER A 112 -14.10 4.92 -5.02
N THR A 113 -13.81 3.63 -4.81
CA THR A 113 -13.55 2.68 -5.90
C THR A 113 -14.79 2.38 -6.74
N THR A 114 -15.97 2.39 -6.12
CA THR A 114 -17.25 2.19 -6.82
C THR A 114 -17.74 3.46 -7.51
N SER A 115 -17.46 4.63 -6.95
CA SER A 115 -17.99 5.92 -7.41
C SER A 115 -17.02 6.75 -8.26
N SER A 116 -15.78 6.30 -8.47
CA SER A 116 -14.78 7.01 -9.29
C SER A 116 -13.95 6.08 -10.19
N ARG A 117 -12.76 5.68 -9.73
CA ARG A 117 -11.73 4.95 -10.48
C ARG A 117 -11.42 3.61 -9.79
N PRO A 118 -10.87 2.61 -10.50
CA PRO A 118 -10.61 1.29 -9.93
C PRO A 118 -9.70 1.27 -8.68
N LEU A 119 -8.81 2.26 -8.55
CA LEU A 119 -7.93 2.42 -7.38
C LEU A 119 -8.50 3.36 -6.29
N GLY A 120 -9.68 3.94 -6.54
CA GLY A 120 -10.30 4.96 -5.70
C GLY A 120 -9.78 6.37 -5.98
N ASP A 121 -10.29 7.35 -5.23
CA ASP A 121 -9.92 8.75 -5.41
C ASP A 121 -8.47 9.03 -4.98
N ALA A 122 -7.66 9.58 -5.88
CA ALA A 122 -6.23 9.78 -5.66
C ALA A 122 -5.93 10.73 -4.50
N LYS A 123 -6.68 11.83 -4.37
CA LYS A 123 -6.50 12.82 -3.29
C LYS A 123 -6.89 12.26 -1.93
N LEU A 124 -7.98 11.51 -1.84
CA LEU A 124 -8.41 10.82 -0.63
C LEU A 124 -7.40 9.74 -0.23
N ARG A 125 -6.91 8.94 -1.20
CA ARG A 125 -5.85 7.95 -0.96
C ARG A 125 -4.59 8.61 -0.41
N LEU A 126 -4.15 9.72 -0.99
CA LEU A 126 -2.98 10.47 -0.51
C LEU A 126 -3.18 10.97 0.93
N PHE A 127 -4.32 11.58 1.23
CA PHE A 127 -4.64 12.02 2.59
C PHE A 127 -4.61 10.86 3.60
N ILE A 128 -5.21 9.71 3.26
CA ILE A 128 -5.19 8.53 4.12
C ILE A 128 -3.75 8.03 4.34
N ALA A 129 -2.93 8.03 3.28
CA ALA A 129 -1.53 7.61 3.37
C ALA A 129 -0.76 8.50 4.35
N GLU A 130 -0.83 9.82 4.20
CA GLU A 130 -0.17 10.77 5.10
C GLU A 130 -0.67 10.68 6.54
N LEU A 131 -1.97 10.45 6.72
CA LEU A 131 -2.57 10.23 8.04
C LEU A 131 -2.00 8.97 8.71
N LEU A 132 -1.85 7.86 7.97
CA LEU A 132 -1.25 6.62 8.47
C LEU A 132 0.25 6.76 8.74
N VAL A 133 0.98 7.59 7.97
CA VAL A 133 2.38 7.92 8.25
C VAL A 133 2.52 8.65 9.59
N LYS A 134 1.63 9.59 9.89
CA LYS A 134 1.62 10.28 11.21
C LYS A 134 1.44 9.31 12.36
N ASP A 135 0.67 8.24 12.16
CA ASP A 135 0.47 7.15 13.12
C ASP A 135 1.61 6.11 13.12
N LYS A 136 2.66 6.29 12.30
CA LYS A 136 3.76 5.31 12.09
C LYS A 136 3.30 3.97 11.51
N GLN A 137 2.13 3.92 10.88
CA GLN A 137 1.58 2.75 10.20
C GLN A 137 2.07 2.68 8.74
N TYR A 138 3.39 2.60 8.54
CA TYR A 138 4.01 2.74 7.22
C TYR A 138 3.57 1.68 6.21
N PHE A 139 3.44 0.41 6.64
CA PHE A 139 3.01 -0.67 5.75
C PHE A 139 1.57 -0.50 5.25
N ALA A 140 0.68 0.01 6.10
CA ALA A 140 -0.68 0.34 5.69
C ALA A 140 -0.69 1.58 4.79
N ALA A 141 0.11 2.61 5.11
CA ALA A 141 0.24 3.82 4.31
C ALA A 141 0.74 3.54 2.87
N GLU A 142 1.68 2.62 2.72
CA GLU A 142 2.26 2.21 1.43
C GLU A 142 1.19 1.83 0.40
N THR A 143 0.17 1.04 0.77
CA THR A 143 -0.93 0.66 -0.14
C THR A 143 -1.64 1.89 -0.70
N HIS A 144 -1.85 2.90 0.15
CA HIS A 144 -2.56 4.11 -0.22
C HIS A 144 -1.69 5.05 -1.05
N PHE A 145 -0.39 5.16 -0.76
CA PHE A 145 0.55 5.89 -1.62
C PHE A 145 0.64 5.27 -3.00
N ILE A 146 0.73 3.94 -3.12
CA ILE A 146 0.78 3.26 -4.42
C ILE A 146 -0.48 3.58 -5.23
N ALA A 147 -1.67 3.49 -4.63
CA ALA A 147 -2.93 3.81 -5.32
C ALA A 147 -3.05 5.28 -5.72
N ALA A 148 -2.56 6.21 -4.90
CA ALA A 148 -2.54 7.63 -5.24
C ALA A 148 -1.55 7.91 -6.38
N CYS A 149 -0.29 7.49 -6.21
CA CYS A 149 0.82 7.77 -7.12
C CYS A 149 0.66 7.09 -8.48
N ALA A 150 -0.01 5.94 -8.54
CA ALA A 150 -0.33 5.29 -9.82
C ALA A 150 -1.30 6.11 -10.69
N GLN A 151 -2.00 7.08 -10.10
CA GLN A 151 -3.01 7.90 -10.79
C GLN A 151 -2.62 9.38 -10.90
N ASP A 152 -1.78 9.87 -9.98
CA ASP A 152 -1.35 11.27 -9.87
C ASP A 152 0.02 11.34 -9.17
N THR A 153 1.01 11.96 -9.82
CA THR A 153 2.37 12.03 -9.28
C THR A 153 2.54 13.03 -8.13
N ALA A 154 1.53 13.84 -7.80
CA ALA A 154 1.59 14.81 -6.71
C ALA A 154 1.98 14.20 -5.35
N GLY A 155 1.64 12.92 -5.11
CA GLY A 155 1.99 12.19 -3.88
C GLY A 155 3.40 11.59 -3.85
N VAL A 156 4.12 11.58 -4.98
CA VAL A 156 5.41 10.90 -5.11
C VAL A 156 6.48 11.42 -4.14
N PRO A 157 6.67 12.74 -3.94
CA PRO A 157 7.66 13.24 -2.98
C PRO A 157 7.39 12.79 -1.55
N ALA A 158 6.12 12.79 -1.13
CA ALA A 158 5.71 12.31 0.19
C ALA A 158 5.92 10.80 0.33
N PHE A 159 5.65 10.03 -0.72
CA PHE A 159 5.89 8.59 -0.73
C PHE A 159 7.39 8.25 -0.62
N ALA A 160 8.25 8.95 -1.37
CA ALA A 160 9.70 8.80 -1.28
C ALA A 160 10.21 9.12 0.14
N ALA A 161 9.73 10.23 0.72
CA ALA A 161 10.09 10.63 2.07
C ALA A 161 9.64 9.59 3.12
N MET A 162 8.44 9.02 2.95
CA MET A 162 7.94 7.94 3.81
C MET A 162 8.82 6.70 3.73
N LEU A 163 9.19 6.24 2.53
CA LEU A 163 10.06 5.06 2.36
C LEU A 163 11.43 5.27 2.98
N LYS A 164 12.02 6.47 2.82
CA LYS A 164 13.30 6.82 3.46
C LYS A 164 13.17 6.81 4.98
N HIS A 165 12.15 7.47 5.50
CA HIS A 165 11.93 7.53 6.94
C HIS A 165 11.65 6.15 7.55
N TRP A 166 10.86 5.33 6.86
CA TRP A 166 10.58 3.96 7.31
C TRP A 166 11.86 3.12 7.33
N ASN A 167 12.73 3.24 6.32
CA ASN A 167 14.04 2.60 6.32
C ASN A 167 14.90 3.03 7.52
N GLU A 168 14.96 4.33 7.83
CA GLU A 168 15.71 4.86 8.98
C GLU A 168 15.18 4.31 10.30
N VAL A 169 13.86 4.33 10.51
CA VAL A 169 13.21 3.82 11.73
C VAL A 169 13.44 2.32 11.87
N TYR A 170 13.25 1.57 10.78
CA TYR A 170 13.44 0.12 10.77
C TYR A 170 14.90 -0.25 11.08
N SER A 171 15.86 0.41 10.43
CA SER A 171 17.29 0.19 10.63
C SER A 171 17.75 0.54 12.04
N ALA A 172 17.23 1.64 12.61
CA ALA A 172 17.50 2.01 13.99
C ALA A 172 16.95 0.99 14.99
N THR A 173 15.78 0.41 14.73
CA THR A 173 15.21 -0.65 15.56
C THR A 173 16.02 -1.94 15.45
N MET A 174 16.51 -2.31 14.25
CA MET A 174 17.38 -3.48 14.09
C MET A 174 18.71 -3.32 14.83
N ALA A 175 19.38 -2.18 14.68
CA ALA A 175 20.68 -1.92 15.31
C ALA A 175 20.62 -1.88 16.85
N LYS A 176 19.47 -1.55 17.44
CA LYS A 176 19.28 -1.57 18.90
C LYS A 176 19.21 -2.97 19.50
N ARG A 177 18.89 -4.00 18.72
CA ARG A 177 18.65 -5.37 19.22
C ARG A 177 19.92 -6.12 19.52
N ASP A 178 20.92 -5.92 18.66
CA ASP A 178 22.19 -6.60 18.76
C ASP A 178 23.30 -5.56 18.83
N PRO A 179 23.95 -5.38 20.00
CA PRO A 179 25.09 -4.48 20.16
C PRO A 179 26.28 -4.79 19.23
N HIS A 180 26.33 -6.00 18.66
CA HIS A 180 27.34 -6.42 17.69
C HIS A 180 26.87 -6.26 16.24
N ALA A 181 25.62 -5.87 16.01
CA ALA A 181 25.11 -5.61 14.67
C ALA A 181 25.75 -4.34 14.07
N PRO A 182 25.76 -4.24 12.73
CA PRO A 182 26.18 -3.02 12.05
C PRO A 182 25.39 -1.80 12.54
N SER A 183 26.02 -0.61 12.47
CA SER A 183 25.35 0.64 12.84
C SER A 183 24.06 0.85 12.05
N ALA A 184 23.11 1.61 12.61
CA ALA A 184 21.85 1.93 11.95
C ALA A 184 22.04 2.49 10.54
N ASP A 185 23.04 3.36 10.33
CA ASP A 185 23.37 3.90 9.01
C ASP A 185 23.85 2.82 8.04
N SER A 186 24.63 1.85 8.52
CA SER A 186 25.09 0.73 7.70
C SER A 186 23.92 -0.15 7.28
N VAL A 187 23.01 -0.47 8.21
CA VAL A 187 21.79 -1.24 7.91
C VAL A 187 20.90 -0.48 6.92
N ALA A 188 20.70 0.83 7.14
CA ALA A 188 19.89 1.67 6.26
C ALA A 188 20.45 1.73 4.83
N ARG A 189 21.77 1.81 4.67
CA ARG A 189 22.42 1.76 3.34
C ARG A 189 22.21 0.43 2.63
N VAL A 190 22.25 -0.69 3.34
CA VAL A 190 22.00 -2.03 2.77
C VAL A 190 20.53 -2.17 2.36
N LEU A 191 19.61 -1.74 3.22
CA LEU A 191 18.17 -1.85 2.97
C LEU A 191 17.60 -0.79 2.01
N ALA A 192 18.38 0.24 1.67
CA ALA A 192 17.93 1.34 0.80
C ALA A 192 17.32 0.84 -0.52
N GLY A 193 17.97 -0.14 -1.17
CA GLY A 193 17.46 -0.77 -2.39
C GLY A 193 16.17 -1.56 -2.17
N THR A 194 16.04 -2.26 -1.04
CA THR A 194 14.82 -3.01 -0.69
C THR A 194 13.63 -2.07 -0.54
N PHE A 195 13.78 -0.94 0.16
CA PHE A 195 12.73 0.06 0.29
C PHE A 195 12.39 0.74 -1.05
N ALA A 196 13.37 0.93 -1.92
CA ALA A 196 13.13 1.40 -3.28
C ALA A 196 12.27 0.42 -4.10
N LEU A 197 12.53 -0.90 -3.99
CA LEU A 197 11.69 -1.93 -4.63
C LEU A 197 10.24 -1.87 -4.15
N ARG A 198 10.00 -1.60 -2.86
CA ARG A 198 8.65 -1.54 -2.27
C ARG A 198 7.75 -0.51 -2.92
N GLY A 199 8.32 0.61 -3.36
CA GLY A 199 7.58 1.63 -4.10
C GLY A 199 7.55 1.37 -5.61
N ALA A 200 8.71 1.07 -6.20
CA ALA A 200 8.84 0.96 -7.65
C ALA A 200 8.10 -0.24 -8.25
N ILE A 201 8.21 -1.43 -7.64
CA ILE A 201 7.63 -2.66 -8.20
C ILE A 201 6.09 -2.58 -8.26
N PRO A 202 5.38 -2.19 -7.20
CA PRO A 202 3.94 -2.01 -7.26
C PRO A 202 3.48 -0.95 -8.26
N LEU A 203 4.21 0.17 -8.40
CA LEU A 203 3.87 1.21 -9.37
C LEU A 203 4.02 0.71 -10.81
N LEU A 204 5.07 -0.08 -11.09
CA LEU A 204 5.20 -0.75 -12.38
C LEU A 204 4.03 -1.72 -12.64
N ILE A 205 3.64 -2.55 -11.67
CA ILE A 205 2.48 -3.45 -11.79
C ILE A 205 1.18 -2.66 -12.00
N ALA A 206 1.04 -1.52 -11.34
CA ALA A 206 -0.09 -0.61 -11.50
C ALA A 206 -0.08 0.17 -12.83
N LYS A 207 0.83 -0.16 -13.75
CA LYS A 207 0.97 0.47 -15.08
C LYS A 207 1.33 1.96 -15.02
N ALA A 208 2.08 2.37 -13.99
CA ALA A 208 2.51 3.75 -13.77
C ALA A 208 4.05 3.87 -13.77
N PRO A 209 4.72 3.67 -14.93
CA PRO A 209 6.18 3.68 -15.00
C PRO A 209 6.78 5.06 -14.71
N ASP A 210 6.11 6.14 -15.12
CA ASP A 210 6.55 7.52 -14.84
C ASP A 210 6.55 7.82 -13.34
N ALA A 211 5.50 7.42 -12.64
CA ALA A 211 5.41 7.56 -11.19
C ALA A 211 6.50 6.73 -10.49
N ALA A 212 6.79 5.52 -10.98
CA ALA A 212 7.88 4.69 -10.46
C ALA A 212 9.25 5.35 -10.66
N HIS A 213 9.47 5.97 -11.82
CA HIS A 213 10.69 6.71 -12.14
C HIS A 213 10.87 7.96 -11.29
N GLU A 214 9.82 8.77 -11.16
CA GLU A 214 9.83 9.98 -10.33
C GLU A 214 10.07 9.63 -8.86
N LEU A 215 9.45 8.54 -8.38
CA LEU A 215 9.63 8.03 -7.03
C LEU A 215 11.09 7.64 -6.80
N LEU A 216 11.68 6.84 -7.68
CA LEU A 216 13.08 6.43 -7.54
C LEU A 216 14.04 7.62 -7.62
N SER A 217 13.83 8.53 -8.57
CA SER A 217 14.67 9.71 -8.72
C SER A 217 14.65 10.58 -7.46
N THR A 218 13.46 10.77 -6.89
CA THR A 218 13.26 11.54 -5.65
C THR A 218 13.85 10.81 -4.45
N TYR A 219 13.57 9.52 -4.30
CA TYR A 219 14.07 8.69 -3.20
C TYR A 219 15.60 8.62 -3.19
N ILE A 220 16.24 8.35 -4.34
CA ILE A 220 17.70 8.27 -4.47
C ILE A 220 18.35 9.59 -4.07
N LYS A 221 17.82 10.71 -4.58
CA LYS A 221 18.28 12.03 -4.18
C LYS A 221 18.23 12.18 -2.65
N GLN A 222 17.09 11.88 -2.02
CA GLN A 222 16.93 12.00 -0.57
C GLN A 222 17.84 11.06 0.24
N VAL A 223 18.07 9.81 -0.20
CA VAL A 223 18.94 8.87 0.56
C VAL A 223 20.43 9.16 0.36
N THR A 224 20.81 9.78 -0.75
CA THR A 224 22.20 10.15 -1.04
C THR A 224 22.62 11.49 -0.42
N GLU A 225 21.69 12.40 -0.14
CA GLU A 225 21.96 13.73 0.46
C GLU A 225 22.81 13.68 1.75
N ASN A 226 22.67 12.61 2.54
CA ASN A 226 23.41 12.43 3.80
C ASN A 226 24.28 11.16 3.82
N ASN A 227 24.48 10.49 2.68
CA ASN A 227 25.20 9.22 2.59
C ASN A 227 26.11 9.18 1.35
N ASP A 228 27.18 9.97 1.36
CA ASP A 228 28.16 9.98 0.26
C ASP A 228 28.75 8.58 -0.01
N ALA A 229 28.87 7.74 1.03
CA ALA A 229 29.33 6.36 0.92
C ALA A 229 28.38 5.46 0.09
N LEU A 230 27.14 5.88 -0.16
CA LEU A 230 26.21 5.14 -1.02
C LEU A 230 26.55 5.33 -2.51
N LEU A 231 27.18 6.44 -2.89
CA LEU A 231 27.57 6.70 -4.28
C LEU A 231 28.97 6.17 -4.55
N LEU A 232 29.13 5.49 -5.69
CA LEU A 232 30.46 5.08 -6.14
C LEU A 232 31.24 6.28 -6.69
N PRO A 233 32.57 6.34 -6.49
CA PRO A 233 33.43 7.44 -6.94
C PRO A 233 33.72 7.39 -8.45
N VAL A 234 32.70 7.14 -9.27
CA VAL A 234 32.77 7.14 -10.73
C VAL A 234 32.39 8.52 -11.26
N LYS A 235 33.01 8.99 -12.34
CA LYS A 235 32.66 10.28 -12.98
C LYS A 235 32.36 10.09 -14.48
N PRO A 236 31.24 10.62 -15.01
CA PRO A 236 30.16 11.28 -14.28
C PRO A 236 29.33 10.28 -13.44
N ASN A 237 28.82 10.75 -12.30
CA ASN A 237 27.80 10.08 -11.49
C ASN A 237 26.81 11.17 -11.02
N PRO A 238 25.55 11.15 -11.47
CA PRO A 238 24.90 10.09 -12.24
C PRO A 238 25.33 10.00 -13.71
N LYS A 239 25.15 8.83 -14.31
CA LYS A 239 25.38 8.56 -15.74
C LYS A 239 24.08 8.70 -16.52
N GLU A 240 24.15 9.10 -17.78
CA GLU A 240 22.99 9.05 -18.67
C GLU A 240 22.61 7.59 -18.95
N TYR A 241 21.31 7.28 -18.88
CA TYR A 241 20.77 5.99 -19.29
C TYR A 241 21.01 5.80 -20.79
N GLN A 242 21.51 4.62 -21.15
CA GLN A 242 21.71 4.23 -22.53
C GLN A 242 20.77 3.06 -22.84
N SER A 243 19.87 3.29 -23.79
CA SER A 243 18.96 2.24 -24.25
C SER A 243 19.74 1.10 -24.90
N PRO A 244 19.45 -0.17 -24.55
CA PRO A 244 20.00 -1.34 -25.22
C PRO A 244 19.67 -1.40 -26.72
N ALA A 245 18.62 -0.72 -27.19
CA ALA A 245 18.18 -0.75 -28.58
C ALA A 245 18.97 0.22 -29.47
N ASN A 246 20.25 -0.08 -29.70
CA ASN A 246 21.13 0.65 -30.64
C ASN A 246 21.20 2.18 -30.39
N GLY A 247 21.03 2.62 -29.14
CA GLY A 247 21.13 4.04 -28.76
C GLY A 247 19.93 4.93 -29.09
N ILE A 248 18.86 4.40 -29.71
CA ILE A 248 17.60 5.14 -29.90
C ILE A 248 16.76 4.98 -28.63
N ALA A 249 17.01 5.86 -27.66
CA ALA A 249 16.27 5.88 -26.42
C ALA A 249 14.89 6.53 -26.63
N SER A 250 13.82 5.81 -26.27
CA SER A 250 12.47 6.40 -26.21
C SER A 250 12.20 7.11 -24.88
N PHE A 251 13.14 6.97 -23.93
CA PHE A 251 13.09 7.55 -22.60
C PHE A 251 14.51 7.97 -22.18
N SER A 252 14.63 9.15 -21.56
CA SER A 252 15.91 9.68 -21.06
C SER A 252 15.83 9.85 -19.55
N THR A 253 16.83 9.32 -18.85
CA THR A 253 16.99 9.49 -17.41
C THR A 253 18.46 9.40 -17.02
N LYS A 254 18.76 9.86 -15.82
CA LYS A 254 20.04 9.67 -15.14
C LYS A 254 19.96 8.45 -14.22
N ILE A 255 21.04 7.67 -14.17
CA ILE A 255 21.21 6.51 -13.28
C ILE A 255 22.41 6.78 -12.38
N TYR A 256 22.18 6.70 -11.07
CA TYR A 256 23.23 6.81 -10.08
C TYR A 256 23.95 5.47 -9.95
N ALA A 257 25.28 5.50 -10.04
CA ALA A 257 26.11 4.37 -9.70
C ALA A 257 26.27 4.31 -8.18
N THR A 258 25.65 3.31 -7.55
CA THR A 258 25.62 3.17 -6.09
C THR A 258 26.36 1.92 -5.62
N ALA A 259 26.80 1.91 -4.36
CA ALA A 259 27.36 0.74 -3.70
C ALA A 259 26.28 -0.30 -3.34
N ASN A 260 24.99 0.01 -3.52
CA ASN A 260 23.88 -0.89 -3.25
C ASN A 260 23.42 -1.60 -4.54
N PRO A 261 23.64 -2.92 -4.69
CA PRO A 261 23.31 -3.64 -5.92
C PRO A 261 21.81 -3.65 -6.21
N THR A 262 20.96 -3.76 -5.19
CA THR A 262 19.49 -3.69 -5.35
C THR A 262 19.03 -2.33 -5.83
N LEU A 263 19.65 -1.25 -5.36
CA LEU A 263 19.35 0.11 -5.81
C LEU A 263 19.82 0.34 -7.26
N ASN A 264 20.93 -0.26 -7.67
CA ASN A 264 21.35 -0.26 -9.08
C ASN A 264 20.36 -1.06 -9.94
N PHE A 265 19.95 -2.25 -9.48
CA PHE A 265 18.98 -3.10 -10.17
C PHE A 265 17.65 -2.37 -10.38
N VAL A 266 17.05 -1.81 -9.31
CA VAL A 266 15.73 -1.17 -9.38
C VAL A 266 15.70 0.04 -10.33
N GLN A 267 16.79 0.84 -10.36
CA GLN A 267 16.93 1.94 -11.31
C GLN A 267 16.92 1.45 -12.76
N ASN A 268 17.66 0.38 -13.06
CA ASN A 268 17.76 -0.15 -14.41
C ASN A 268 16.46 -0.78 -14.89
N ILE A 269 15.76 -1.56 -14.05
CA ILE A 269 14.47 -2.15 -14.45
C ILE A 269 13.38 -1.09 -14.66
N VAL A 270 13.37 -0.01 -13.87
CA VAL A 270 12.42 1.10 -14.08
C VAL A 270 12.78 1.86 -15.34
N ALA A 271 14.05 2.13 -15.61
CA ALA A 271 14.48 2.78 -16.85
C ALA A 271 14.10 1.96 -18.09
N LEU A 272 14.29 0.63 -18.06
CA LEU A 272 13.86 -0.27 -19.14
C LEU A 272 12.33 -0.29 -19.31
N ALA A 273 11.57 -0.31 -18.21
CA ALA A 273 10.12 -0.25 -18.27
C ALA A 273 9.62 1.08 -18.87
N CYS A 274 10.25 2.20 -18.51
CA CYS A 274 9.95 3.51 -19.09
C CYS A 274 10.33 3.57 -20.59
N ASP A 275 11.49 3.06 -20.98
CA ASP A 275 11.94 3.00 -22.38
C ASP A 275 11.00 2.11 -23.22
N ALA A 276 10.54 0.99 -22.68
CA ALA A 276 9.53 0.15 -23.32
C ALA A 276 8.17 0.86 -23.41
N HIS A 277 7.75 1.58 -22.36
CA HIS A 277 6.45 2.26 -22.31
C HIS A 277 6.33 3.44 -23.30
N HIS A 278 7.38 4.25 -23.42
CA HIS A 278 7.38 5.45 -24.28
C HIS A 278 7.70 5.15 -25.74
N ARG A 279 8.04 3.90 -26.07
CA ARG A 279 8.41 3.51 -27.42
C ARG A 279 7.20 3.51 -28.35
N SER A 280 7.39 4.06 -29.55
CA SER A 280 6.44 3.89 -30.64
C SER A 280 6.69 2.56 -31.34
N GLY A 281 5.77 1.61 -31.17
CA GLY A 281 5.84 0.28 -31.80
C GLY A 281 6.30 -0.85 -30.88
N PRO A 282 6.57 -2.05 -31.41
CA PRO A 282 6.96 -3.20 -30.61
C PRO A 282 8.25 -2.96 -29.81
N VAL A 283 8.31 -3.55 -28.62
CA VAL A 283 9.53 -3.52 -27.80
C VAL A 283 10.64 -4.31 -28.49
N ALA A 284 11.80 -3.68 -28.65
CA ALA A 284 12.97 -4.27 -29.31
C ALA A 284 13.52 -5.47 -28.52
N ASP A 285 14.05 -6.45 -29.24
CA ASP A 285 14.51 -7.70 -28.64
C ASP A 285 15.74 -7.50 -27.76
N GLU A 286 16.55 -6.47 -28.01
CA GLU A 286 17.68 -6.07 -27.17
C GLU A 286 17.21 -5.59 -25.78
N ILE A 287 16.10 -4.83 -25.72
CA ILE A 287 15.50 -4.39 -24.45
C ILE A 287 14.95 -5.59 -23.69
N LYS A 288 14.29 -6.52 -24.40
CA LYS A 288 13.79 -7.77 -23.80
C LYS A 288 14.95 -8.61 -23.26
N ALA A 289 16.03 -8.76 -24.02
CA ALA A 289 17.21 -9.49 -23.60
C ALA A 289 17.88 -8.84 -22.38
N ALA A 290 18.00 -7.50 -22.36
CA ALA A 290 18.54 -6.75 -21.23
C ALA A 290 17.68 -6.94 -19.95
N TRP A 291 16.36 -6.86 -20.09
CA TRP A 291 15.41 -7.14 -19.00
C TRP A 291 15.60 -8.56 -18.42
N GLN A 292 15.62 -9.57 -19.28
CA GLN A 292 15.83 -10.97 -18.87
C GLN A 292 17.21 -11.20 -18.25
N HIS A 293 18.24 -10.51 -18.74
CA HIS A 293 19.58 -10.59 -18.17
C HIS A 293 19.63 -10.00 -16.76
N LEU A 294 19.08 -8.78 -16.56
CA LEU A 294 19.05 -8.13 -15.26
C LEU A 294 18.28 -8.94 -14.21
N ILE A 295 17.10 -9.48 -14.56
CA ILE A 295 16.36 -10.33 -13.63
C ILE A 295 17.19 -11.56 -13.26
N ARG A 296 17.75 -12.27 -14.26
CA ARG A 296 18.53 -13.48 -13.98
C ARG A 296 19.74 -13.19 -13.12
N GLN A 297 20.49 -12.13 -13.43
CA GLN A 297 21.65 -11.71 -12.66
C GLN A 297 21.25 -11.37 -11.22
N TYR A 298 20.23 -10.52 -11.04
CA TYR A 298 19.80 -10.11 -9.72
C TYR A 298 19.30 -11.30 -8.88
N MET A 299 18.52 -12.21 -9.46
CA MET A 299 18.04 -13.42 -8.78
C MET A 299 19.16 -14.41 -8.43
N GLN A 300 20.26 -14.43 -9.19
CA GLN A 300 21.44 -15.24 -8.86
C GLN A 300 22.25 -14.62 -7.72
N GLU A 301 22.35 -13.30 -7.68
CA GLU A 301 23.14 -12.54 -6.71
C GLU A 301 22.40 -12.27 -5.38
N SER A 302 21.07 -12.20 -5.39
CA SER A 302 20.25 -11.85 -4.22
C SER A 302 20.15 -12.95 -3.16
N GLY A 303 20.62 -14.17 -3.43
CA GLY A 303 20.59 -15.30 -2.50
C GLY A 303 19.16 -15.82 -2.25
N THR A 304 19.01 -16.79 -1.34
CA THR A 304 17.73 -17.45 -1.01
C THR A 304 16.98 -16.71 0.10
N SER A 305 16.54 -15.48 -0.12
CA SER A 305 15.66 -14.78 0.82
C SER A 305 14.18 -15.06 0.48
N GLY A 306 13.32 -15.20 1.49
CA GLY A 306 11.88 -15.47 1.27
C GLY A 306 11.15 -14.39 0.45
N VAL A 307 11.70 -13.18 0.39
CA VAL A 307 11.21 -12.05 -0.42
C VAL A 307 11.39 -12.32 -1.92
N ASP A 308 12.37 -13.13 -2.32
CA ASP A 308 12.74 -13.34 -3.73
C ASP A 308 11.67 -14.11 -4.50
N ALA A 309 10.92 -14.99 -3.83
CA ALA A 309 9.80 -15.70 -4.44
C ALA A 309 8.67 -14.75 -4.86
N TYR A 310 8.32 -13.79 -4.00
CA TYR A 310 7.29 -12.77 -4.30
C TYR A 310 7.78 -11.78 -5.35
N LEU A 311 9.04 -11.37 -5.25
CA LEU A 311 9.65 -10.46 -6.22
C LEU A 311 9.69 -11.09 -7.62
N TYR A 312 10.00 -12.37 -7.75
CA TYR A 312 9.99 -13.07 -9.03
C TYR A 312 8.59 -13.10 -9.67
N GLU A 313 7.52 -13.36 -8.90
CA GLU A 313 6.14 -13.30 -9.41
C GLU A 313 5.81 -11.90 -9.94
N PHE A 314 6.17 -10.86 -9.19
CA PHE A 314 5.96 -9.47 -9.57
C PHE A 314 6.76 -9.08 -10.82
N LEU A 315 8.02 -9.48 -10.90
CA LEU A 315 8.86 -9.27 -12.08
C LEU A 315 8.30 -10.02 -13.30
N SER A 316 7.73 -11.21 -13.13
CA SER A 316 7.05 -11.93 -14.21
C SER A 316 5.79 -11.19 -14.69
N GLN A 317 5.02 -10.57 -13.79
CA GLN A 317 3.89 -9.72 -14.17
C GLN A 317 4.36 -8.49 -14.94
N ILE A 318 5.42 -7.81 -14.49
CA ILE A 318 6.01 -6.66 -15.18
C ILE A 318 6.55 -7.06 -16.56
N SER A 319 7.17 -8.25 -16.68
CA SER A 319 7.63 -8.83 -17.95
C SER A 319 6.49 -8.93 -18.98
N SER A 320 5.30 -9.32 -18.52
CA SER A 320 4.10 -9.37 -19.36
C SER A 320 3.55 -7.98 -19.70
N ILE A 321 3.47 -7.08 -18.72
CA ILE A 321 2.89 -5.73 -18.88
C ILE A 321 3.67 -4.89 -19.88
N TYR A 322 5.00 -4.82 -19.76
CA TYR A 322 5.80 -3.87 -20.55
C TYR A 322 6.54 -4.51 -21.71
N PHE A 323 6.83 -5.81 -21.66
CA PHE A 323 7.72 -6.46 -22.64
C PHE A 323 7.03 -7.54 -23.48
N GLY A 324 5.74 -7.82 -23.22
CA GLY A 324 4.97 -8.85 -23.93
C GLY A 324 5.52 -10.26 -23.75
N MET A 325 6.29 -10.51 -22.68
CA MET A 325 6.84 -11.83 -22.40
C MET A 325 5.81 -12.69 -21.68
N ALA A 326 5.67 -13.94 -22.09
CA ALA A 326 4.84 -14.90 -21.39
C ALA A 326 5.42 -15.20 -19.99
N PRO A 327 4.58 -15.30 -18.94
CA PRO A 327 5.06 -15.67 -17.62
C PRO A 327 5.70 -17.07 -17.65
N GLN A 328 6.90 -17.19 -17.10
CA GLN A 328 7.55 -18.49 -16.97
C GLN A 328 6.78 -19.32 -15.93
N ARG A 329 6.06 -20.36 -16.39
CA ARG A 329 5.31 -21.25 -15.49
C ARG A 329 6.27 -21.93 -14.52
N ARG A 330 5.96 -21.86 -13.23
CA ARG A 330 6.72 -22.54 -12.18
C ARG A 330 6.43 -24.04 -12.28
N ASN A 331 7.46 -24.89 -12.29
CA ASN A 331 7.35 -26.34 -12.50
C ASN A 331 6.38 -27.07 -11.54
N MET A 332 6.09 -26.48 -10.38
CA MET A 332 5.16 -27.04 -9.38
C MET A 332 3.70 -27.06 -9.88
N ASP A 333 3.31 -26.07 -10.68
CA ASP A 333 1.96 -25.99 -11.25
C ASP A 333 1.74 -27.06 -12.33
N MET A 334 2.80 -27.57 -12.94
CA MET A 334 2.71 -28.65 -13.93
C MET A 334 2.30 -29.97 -13.28
N LEU A 335 2.82 -30.27 -12.08
CA LEU A 335 2.49 -31.49 -11.35
C LEU A 335 1.06 -31.45 -10.80
N SER A 336 0.63 -30.30 -10.28
CA SER A 336 -0.76 -30.08 -9.82
C SER A 336 -1.76 -30.10 -10.98
N SER A 337 -1.45 -29.46 -12.11
CA SER A 337 -2.33 -29.46 -13.29
C SER A 337 -2.39 -30.81 -14.01
N MET A 338 -1.33 -31.62 -13.95
CA MET A 338 -1.37 -33.02 -14.38
C MET A 338 -2.23 -33.86 -13.44
N PHE A 339 -2.14 -33.62 -12.13
CA PHE A 339 -2.97 -34.31 -11.13
C PHE A 339 -4.46 -33.95 -11.27
N SER A 340 -4.79 -32.68 -11.53
CA SER A 340 -6.18 -32.24 -11.76
C SER A 340 -6.76 -32.78 -13.08
N ASN A 341 -5.93 -32.90 -14.12
CA ASN A 341 -6.35 -33.49 -15.40
C ASN A 341 -6.49 -35.01 -15.34
N ILE A 342 -5.79 -35.67 -14.41
CA ILE A 342 -5.93 -37.11 -14.12
C ILE A 342 -7.15 -37.38 -13.22
N MET A 343 -7.52 -36.44 -12.35
CA MET A 343 -8.59 -36.63 -11.34
C MET A 343 -9.98 -36.15 -11.75
N GLY A 344 -10.19 -35.87 -13.05
CA GLY A 344 -11.51 -35.80 -13.71
C GLY A 344 -12.68 -35.20 -12.91
N GLY A 345 -12.92 -33.89 -13.01
CA GLY A 345 -14.09 -33.26 -12.41
C GLY A 345 -14.59 -32.07 -13.24
N GLY A 346 -15.80 -32.22 -13.79
CA GLY A 346 -16.45 -31.22 -14.65
C GLY A 346 -16.66 -29.86 -13.99
N ALA A 347 -16.57 -28.81 -14.80
CA ALA A 347 -16.78 -27.42 -14.39
C ALA A 347 -18.25 -27.17 -14.02
N PRO A 348 -18.56 -26.54 -12.86
CA PRO A 348 -19.85 -25.93 -12.65
C PRO A 348 -19.95 -24.62 -13.46
N ALA A 349 -21.18 -24.34 -13.89
CA ALA A 349 -21.55 -23.19 -14.69
C ALA A 349 -21.22 -21.85 -14.01
N ALA A 350 -20.83 -20.89 -14.85
CA ALA A 350 -20.49 -19.52 -14.50
C ALA A 350 -21.68 -18.77 -13.87
N GLY A 351 -21.56 -18.46 -12.58
CA GLY A 351 -22.32 -17.37 -11.96
C GLY A 351 -21.63 -16.03 -12.25
N GLU A 352 -22.43 -14.99 -12.48
CA GLU A 352 -21.98 -13.62 -12.74
C GLU A 352 -20.91 -13.18 -11.74
N SER A 353 -19.66 -13.13 -12.22
CA SER A 353 -18.51 -12.66 -11.48
C SER A 353 -18.63 -11.16 -11.30
N ALA A 354 -18.92 -10.70 -10.08
CA ALA A 354 -18.59 -9.35 -9.67
C ALA A 354 -17.12 -9.10 -10.03
N GLU A 355 -16.84 -8.04 -10.78
CA GLU A 355 -15.47 -7.72 -11.19
C GLU A 355 -14.57 -7.71 -9.95
N PRO A 356 -13.45 -8.47 -9.96
CA PRO A 356 -12.57 -8.53 -8.81
C PRO A 356 -12.02 -7.13 -8.53
N ALA A 357 -12.21 -6.64 -7.30
CA ALA A 357 -11.63 -5.39 -6.85
C ALA A 357 -10.12 -5.39 -7.14
N VAL A 358 -9.61 -4.29 -7.71
CA VAL A 358 -8.18 -4.17 -8.05
C VAL A 358 -7.36 -4.32 -6.77
N SER A 359 -6.68 -5.46 -6.63
CA SER A 359 -5.81 -5.75 -5.49
C SER A 359 -4.47 -5.04 -5.71
N ILE A 360 -4.22 -4.01 -4.91
CA ILE A 360 -2.93 -3.32 -4.88
C ILE A 360 -1.88 -4.29 -4.33
N LYS A 361 -0.90 -4.64 -5.16
CA LYS A 361 0.18 -5.56 -4.78
C LYS A 361 1.22 -4.81 -3.96
N GLN A 362 1.61 -5.36 -2.82
CA GLN A 362 2.72 -4.86 -2.00
C GLN A 362 3.76 -5.96 -1.84
N LEU A 363 5.02 -5.58 -1.66
CA LEU A 363 6.02 -6.52 -1.17
C LEU A 363 5.68 -6.93 0.27
N PRO A 364 6.03 -8.17 0.69
CA PRO A 364 5.77 -8.65 2.05
C PRO A 364 6.20 -7.62 3.10
N LYS A 365 5.42 -7.47 4.18
CA LYS A 365 5.80 -6.59 5.29
C LYS A 365 7.22 -6.97 5.75
N PRO A 366 8.14 -6.01 5.96
CA PRO A 366 9.42 -6.32 6.57
C PRO A 366 9.17 -7.07 7.87
N ALA A 367 9.94 -8.14 8.14
CA ALA A 367 9.84 -8.89 9.39
C ALA A 367 9.88 -7.90 10.56
N ASP A 368 9.05 -8.08 11.57
CA ASP A 368 8.61 -6.98 12.42
C ASP A 368 9.70 -6.37 13.32
N ALA A 369 10.99 -6.60 13.12
CA ALA A 369 12.05 -6.37 14.08
C ALA A 369 11.73 -7.09 15.41
N ASP A 370 10.66 -6.74 16.15
CA ASP A 370 10.17 -7.29 17.43
C ASP A 370 9.88 -8.79 17.41
N GLU A 371 9.54 -9.34 16.25
CA GLU A 371 9.34 -10.78 16.07
C GLU A 371 10.62 -11.44 15.55
N SER A 372 11.50 -11.85 16.46
CA SER A 372 12.49 -12.90 16.19
C SER A 372 12.29 -14.03 17.20
N ASP A 373 11.89 -15.20 16.69
CA ASP A 373 12.01 -16.52 17.32
C ASP A 373 11.58 -16.66 18.79
N ALA A 374 10.27 -16.58 19.03
CA ALA A 374 9.72 -17.52 19.99
C ALA A 374 9.73 -18.89 19.30
N ALA A 375 10.75 -19.71 19.58
CA ALA A 375 10.62 -21.15 19.40
C ALA A 375 9.24 -21.57 19.97
N PRO A 376 8.47 -22.46 19.31
CA PRO A 376 7.22 -22.91 19.88
C PRO A 376 7.54 -23.43 21.29
N ALA A 377 7.02 -22.76 22.31
CA ALA A 377 7.12 -23.22 23.68
C ALA A 377 6.60 -24.66 23.65
N ALA A 378 7.45 -25.61 24.06
CA ALA A 378 7.04 -26.99 24.21
C ALA A 378 5.71 -26.99 24.98
N PRO A 379 4.72 -27.79 24.56
CA PRO A 379 3.46 -27.85 25.29
C PRO A 379 3.79 -28.14 26.76
N PRO A 380 3.12 -27.48 27.72
CA PRO A 380 3.32 -27.79 29.12
C PRO A 380 3.10 -29.29 29.29
N ALA A 381 4.07 -29.97 29.91
CA ALA A 381 3.96 -31.38 30.24
C ALA A 381 2.60 -31.59 30.90
N SER A 382 1.78 -32.46 30.33
CA SER A 382 0.48 -32.80 30.91
C SER A 382 0.70 -33.38 32.30
N GLU A 383 -0.14 -33.00 33.27
CA GLU A 383 -0.21 -33.57 34.62
C GLU A 383 -0.33 -35.12 34.66
N ALA A 384 -0.49 -35.79 33.52
CA ALA A 384 -0.48 -37.24 33.40
C ALA A 384 0.92 -37.87 33.59
N ASP A 385 2.01 -37.14 33.42
CA ASP A 385 3.38 -37.67 33.59
C ASP A 385 3.93 -37.54 35.02
N GLN A 386 3.18 -36.92 35.95
CA GLN A 386 3.57 -36.80 37.37
C GLN A 386 2.91 -37.83 38.29
N LEU A 387 2.15 -38.80 37.74
CA LEU A 387 1.43 -39.81 38.53
C LEU A 387 1.99 -41.24 38.35
N MET A 388 3.16 -41.41 37.71
CA MET A 388 3.77 -42.72 37.47
C MET A 388 4.97 -43.04 38.39
N ASP A 389 5.37 -42.12 39.28
CA ASP A 389 6.53 -42.30 40.17
C ASP A 389 6.18 -42.58 41.65
N ASP A 390 4.89 -42.64 42.02
CA ASP A 390 4.45 -42.84 43.43
C ASP A 390 4.00 -44.29 43.76
N GLU A 391 4.22 -45.27 42.89
CA GLU A 391 3.93 -46.70 43.15
C GLU A 391 5.17 -47.60 43.05
N MET A 392 6.31 -47.19 43.60
CA MET A 392 7.44 -48.10 43.87
C MET A 392 8.23 -47.61 45.09
N ASP A 393 7.66 -47.77 46.29
CA ASP A 393 8.41 -47.95 47.54
C ASP A 393 7.58 -48.72 48.58
#